data_AF-K5VKW9-F1
#
_entry.id   AF-K5VKW9-F1
#
_cell.length_a   1.000
_cell.length_b   1.000
_cell.length_c   1.000
_cell.angle_alpha   90.00
_cell.angle_beta   90.00
_cell.angle_gamma   90.00
#
_symmetry.space_group_name_H-M   'P 1'
#
loop_
_entity.id
_entity.type
_entity.pdbx_description
1 polymer ?
#
loop_
_entity_poly.entity_id
_entity_poly.type
_entity_poly.pdbx_seq_one_letter_code
_entity_poly.pdbx_strand_id
1 'polypeptide(L)'
;MLSSKLFSLLSFAAAAVAQGFPSGQFFIANVESELVLAAEGGVGGSSPGAFVVLAEQNASDDAQIWSYAEGRGFLTNNASHLVLEVPISYGQVNYGTRLELAEPRNEANDDLTQLWDYDGGAQHLFTLADTNACLAANSSVQYAIVDVCDSQDNYSQQWRFISV
;
A
#
# COMPACT_ATOMS: atom_id res chain seq x y z
N MET A 1 21.69 55.75 18.01
CA MET A 1 20.66 54.69 18.09
C MET A 1 19.98 54.61 16.73
N LEU A 2 20.34 53.62 15.90
CA LEU A 2 19.47 53.16 14.82
C LEU A 2 19.70 51.66 14.65
N SER A 3 18.61 50.95 14.90
CA SER A 3 18.43 49.51 14.86
C SER A 3 18.54 49.00 13.44
N SER A 4 19.26 47.90 13.23
CA SER A 4 19.05 47.05 12.05
C SER A 4 19.07 45.60 12.50
N LYS A 5 17.87 45.09 12.80
CA LYS A 5 17.62 43.66 13.03
C LYS A 5 17.63 42.98 11.66
N LEU A 6 18.70 42.26 11.36
CA LEU A 6 18.74 41.31 10.25
C LEU A 6 17.81 40.15 10.59
N PHE A 7 16.60 40.17 10.01
CA PHE A 7 15.75 38.98 9.96
C PHE A 7 16.34 38.03 8.93
N SER A 8 17.02 36.99 9.42
CA SER A 8 17.38 35.83 8.62
C SER A 8 16.10 35.07 8.30
N LEU A 9 15.64 35.16 7.04
CA LEU A 9 14.59 34.33 6.50
C LEU A 9 15.18 32.94 6.26
N LEU A 10 14.94 32.02 7.20
CA LEU A 10 15.08 30.60 6.95
C LEU A 10 14.05 30.21 5.87
N SER A 11 14.49 30.11 4.63
CA SER A 11 13.73 29.40 3.59
C SER A 11 13.73 27.92 3.93
N PHE A 12 12.67 27.45 4.58
CA PHE A 12 12.34 26.04 4.57
C PHE A 12 11.87 25.70 3.14
N ALA A 13 12.76 25.16 2.34
CA ALA A 13 12.34 24.38 1.18
C ALA A 13 11.65 23.13 1.74
N ALA A 14 10.33 23.21 1.95
CA ALA A 14 9.52 22.02 2.05
C ALA A 14 9.65 21.34 0.69
N ALA A 15 10.44 20.26 0.63
CA ALA A 15 10.39 19.36 -0.50
C ALA A 15 8.93 18.88 -0.58
N ALA A 16 8.22 19.27 -1.63
CA ALA A 16 6.98 18.63 -2.00
C ALA A 16 7.36 17.17 -2.29
N VAL A 17 7.18 16.30 -1.29
CA VAL A 17 7.36 14.87 -1.45
C VAL A 17 6.38 14.47 -2.54
N ALA A 18 6.86 13.84 -3.61
CA ALA A 18 5.99 13.34 -4.67
C ALA A 18 4.88 12.51 -4.00
N GLN A 19 3.64 12.97 -4.11
CA GLN A 19 2.46 12.27 -3.61
C GLN A 19 2.21 11.10 -4.57
N GLY A 20 2.60 9.89 -4.17
CA GLY A 20 2.45 8.70 -5.00
C GLY A 20 3.31 7.54 -4.52
N PHE A 21 3.26 6.43 -5.25
CA PHE A 21 4.15 5.30 -5.00
C PHE A 21 5.61 5.68 -5.26
N PRO A 22 6.56 5.25 -4.41
CA PRO A 22 7.96 5.47 -4.65
C PRO A 22 8.46 4.62 -5.82
N SER A 23 9.48 5.12 -6.52
CA SER A 23 10.20 4.33 -7.52
C SER A 23 11.03 3.23 -6.84
N GLY A 24 11.04 2.04 -7.43
CA GLY A 24 11.87 0.92 -6.95
C GLY A 24 11.15 0.03 -5.94
N GLN A 25 11.94 -0.59 -5.06
CA GLN A 25 11.47 -1.53 -4.04
C GLN A 25 11.21 -0.80 -2.71
N PHE A 26 10.16 -1.21 -2.02
CA PHE A 26 9.73 -0.60 -0.76
C PHE A 26 8.95 -1.58 0.12
N PHE A 27 8.89 -1.27 1.42
CA PHE A 27 7.90 -1.82 2.33
C PHE A 27 6.64 -0.94 2.33
N ILE A 28 5.49 -1.55 2.55
CA ILE A 28 4.20 -0.88 2.76
C ILE A 28 3.87 -1.03 4.24
N ALA A 29 4.11 0.03 5.03
CA ALA A 29 3.98 -0.01 6.48
C ALA A 29 2.70 0.68 6.94
N ASN A 30 1.92 0.01 7.77
CA ASN A 30 0.75 0.60 8.40
C ASN A 30 1.17 1.64 9.45
N VAL A 31 0.48 2.79 9.49
CA VAL A 31 0.83 3.89 10.40
C VAL A 31 0.45 3.56 11.85
N GLU A 32 -0.67 2.88 12.09
CA GLU A 32 -1.13 2.54 13.45
C GLU A 32 -0.23 1.50 14.13
N SER A 33 -0.02 0.37 13.46
CA SER A 33 0.63 -0.82 14.04
C SER A 33 2.13 -0.89 13.79
N GLU A 34 2.67 -0.06 12.89
CA GLU A 34 4.03 -0.11 12.37
C GLU A 34 4.41 -1.43 11.65
N LEU A 35 3.46 -2.36 11.51
CA LEU A 35 3.65 -3.61 10.77
C LEU A 35 3.64 -3.35 9.26
N VAL A 36 4.32 -4.22 8.51
CA VAL A 36 4.40 -4.15 7.05
C VAL A 36 3.54 -5.23 6.39
N LEU A 37 3.07 -4.94 5.17
CA LEU A 37 2.43 -5.94 4.33
C LEU A 37 3.43 -7.03 3.94
N ALA A 38 3.02 -8.28 4.13
CA ALA A 38 3.78 -9.44 3.73
C ALA A 38 2.88 -10.45 3.00
N ALA A 39 3.43 -11.12 2.00
CA ALA A 39 2.79 -12.29 1.42
C ALA A 39 2.84 -13.49 2.38
N GLU A 40 1.71 -14.16 2.61
CA GLU A 40 1.67 -15.39 3.41
C GLU A 40 2.47 -16.50 2.70
N GLY A 41 3.33 -17.20 3.45
CA GLY A 41 4.22 -18.26 2.92
C GLY A 41 5.72 -17.92 3.02
N GLY A 42 6.09 -16.65 3.19
CA GLY A 42 7.45 -16.19 3.48
C GLY A 42 8.46 -16.36 2.33
N VAL A 43 9.75 -16.42 2.69
CA VAL A 43 10.95 -16.39 1.80
C VAL A 43 10.98 -17.48 0.70
N GLY A 44 10.11 -18.49 0.77
CA GLY A 44 10.06 -19.62 -0.18
C GLY A 44 9.12 -19.43 -1.38
N GLY A 45 8.38 -18.32 -1.42
CA GLY A 45 7.41 -18.03 -2.47
C GLY A 45 5.99 -18.38 -2.07
N SER A 46 5.07 -17.46 -2.38
CA SER A 46 3.64 -17.60 -2.20
C SER A 46 2.98 -18.06 -3.50
N SER A 47 1.92 -18.86 -3.38
CA SER A 47 1.10 -19.29 -4.53
C SER A 47 -0.02 -18.27 -4.80
N PRO A 48 -0.61 -18.26 -6.00
CA PRO A 48 -1.88 -17.55 -6.23
C PRO A 48 -2.95 -17.98 -5.21
N GLY A 49 -3.69 -17.01 -4.68
CA GLY A 49 -4.65 -17.17 -3.59
C GLY A 49 -4.04 -17.14 -2.18
N ALA A 50 -2.72 -16.97 -2.04
CA ALA A 50 -2.11 -16.74 -0.73
C ALA A 50 -2.55 -15.38 -0.18
N PHE A 51 -2.89 -15.31 1.10
CA PHE A 51 -3.33 -14.05 1.70
C PHE A 51 -2.18 -13.08 1.92
N VAL A 52 -2.54 -11.80 2.09
CA VAL A 52 -1.62 -10.76 2.54
C VAL A 52 -1.83 -10.51 4.03
N VAL A 53 -0.73 -10.57 4.77
CA VAL A 53 -0.67 -10.48 6.24
C VAL A 53 0.10 -9.25 6.70
N LEU A 54 0.00 -8.96 7.99
CA LEU A 54 0.79 -7.94 8.67
C LEU A 54 1.93 -8.62 9.46
N ALA A 55 3.16 -8.15 9.27
CA ALA A 55 4.33 -8.71 9.92
C ALA A 55 5.29 -7.63 10.44
N GLU A 56 6.14 -8.00 11.39
CA GLU A 56 7.28 -7.16 11.77
C GLU A 56 8.24 -7.03 10.58
N GLN A 57 8.76 -5.82 10.37
CA GLN A 57 9.65 -5.53 9.26
C GLN A 57 10.96 -6.33 9.36
N ASN A 58 11.30 -7.04 8.29
CA ASN A 58 12.54 -7.79 8.13
C ASN A 58 13.11 -7.53 6.73
N ALA A 59 14.23 -6.81 6.66
CA ALA A 59 14.86 -6.45 5.39
C ALA A 59 15.44 -7.63 4.59
N SER A 60 15.52 -8.83 5.20
CA SER A 60 15.95 -10.05 4.51
C SER A 60 14.77 -10.90 4.01
N ASP A 61 13.53 -10.45 4.22
CA ASP A 61 12.32 -11.16 3.81
C ASP A 61 11.70 -10.52 2.57
N ASP A 62 11.99 -11.10 1.41
CA ASP A 62 11.46 -10.66 0.12
C ASP A 62 9.93 -10.71 0.03
N ALA A 63 9.26 -11.47 0.91
CA ALA A 63 7.80 -11.50 0.96
C ALA A 63 7.19 -10.18 1.47
N GLN A 64 8.01 -9.31 2.11
CA GLN A 64 7.61 -8.00 2.62
C GLN A 64 7.96 -6.84 1.67
N ILE A 65 8.68 -7.15 0.59
CA ILE A 65 9.16 -6.15 -0.36
C ILE A 65 8.21 -6.09 -1.55
N TRP A 66 7.82 -4.87 -1.90
CA TRP A 66 6.89 -4.57 -2.97
C TRP A 66 7.49 -3.59 -3.96
N SER A 67 6.95 -3.59 -5.18
CA SER A 67 7.26 -2.60 -6.20
C SER A 67 5.98 -2.20 -6.92
N TYR A 68 5.92 -0.95 -7.39
CA TYR A 68 4.78 -0.44 -8.15
C TYR A 68 5.16 -0.25 -9.62
N ALA A 69 4.37 -0.85 -10.51
CA ALA A 69 4.54 -0.69 -11.95
C ALA A 69 3.59 0.40 -12.46
N GLU A 70 4.02 1.67 -12.46
CA GLU A 70 3.18 2.84 -12.78
C GLU A 70 2.38 2.70 -14.09
N GLY A 71 3.00 2.19 -15.15
CA GLY A 71 2.29 1.99 -16.44
C GLY A 71 1.24 0.87 -16.43
N ARG A 72 1.16 0.07 -15.37
CA ARG A 72 0.22 -1.04 -15.21
C ARG A 72 -0.69 -0.93 -13.99
N GLY A 73 -0.34 -0.13 -12.97
CA GLY A 73 -1.13 0.00 -11.74
C GLY A 73 -0.95 -1.14 -10.73
N PHE A 74 0.00 -2.05 -10.94
CA PHE A 74 0.19 -3.23 -10.09
C PHE A 74 1.14 -2.99 -8.94
N LEU A 75 0.78 -3.52 -7.77
CA LEU A 75 1.69 -3.76 -6.65
C LEU A 75 2.20 -5.20 -6.73
N THR A 76 3.48 -5.37 -7.06
CA THR A 76 4.11 -6.67 -7.25
C THR A 76 4.96 -7.04 -6.04
N ASN A 77 4.73 -8.24 -5.50
CA ASN A 77 5.52 -8.82 -4.42
C ASN A 77 6.87 -9.34 -4.94
N ASN A 78 7.97 -9.06 -4.23
CA ASN A 78 9.31 -9.39 -4.70
C ASN A 78 9.61 -10.90 -4.68
N ALA A 79 9.15 -11.62 -3.65
CA ALA A 79 9.41 -13.06 -3.52
C ALA A 79 8.64 -13.92 -4.54
N SER A 80 7.35 -13.61 -4.74
CA SER A 80 6.46 -14.45 -5.56
C SER A 80 6.29 -13.96 -7.00
N HIS A 81 6.61 -12.69 -7.27
CA HIS A 81 6.27 -11.99 -8.52
C HIS A 81 4.76 -11.92 -8.85
N LEU A 82 3.92 -12.25 -7.86
CA LEU A 82 2.47 -12.09 -7.93
C LEU A 82 2.08 -10.65 -7.56
N VAL A 83 0.85 -10.28 -7.92
CA VAL A 83 0.30 -8.95 -7.66
C VAL A 83 -0.74 -8.98 -6.55
N LEU A 84 -0.86 -7.85 -5.83
CA LEU A 84 -1.89 -7.63 -4.83
C LEU A 84 -3.27 -7.54 -5.50
N GLU A 85 -4.21 -8.36 -5.05
CA GLU A 85 -5.56 -8.43 -5.58
C GLU A 85 -6.61 -8.26 -4.46
N VAL A 86 -7.71 -7.58 -4.81
CA VAL A 86 -8.96 -7.62 -4.05
C VAL A 86 -9.85 -8.74 -4.58
N PRO A 87 -10.07 -9.83 -3.84
CA PRO A 87 -11.02 -10.85 -4.26
C PRO A 87 -12.43 -10.27 -4.35
N ILE A 88 -13.07 -10.39 -5.51
CA ILE A 88 -14.44 -9.96 -5.74
C ILE A 88 -15.40 -11.14 -5.76
N SER A 89 -16.63 -10.90 -5.30
CA SER A 89 -17.72 -11.87 -5.38
C SER A 89 -18.92 -11.19 -6.01
N TYR A 90 -19.57 -11.86 -6.95
CA TYR A 90 -20.69 -11.31 -7.75
C TYR A 90 -20.35 -9.98 -8.47
N GLY A 91 -19.09 -9.80 -8.86
CA GLY A 91 -18.63 -8.60 -9.58
C GLY A 91 -18.50 -7.35 -8.71
N GLN A 92 -18.42 -7.50 -7.38
CA GLN A 92 -18.34 -6.39 -6.44
C GLN A 92 -17.22 -6.60 -5.40
N VAL A 93 -16.63 -5.48 -4.97
CA VAL A 93 -15.76 -5.44 -3.80
C VAL A 93 -16.61 -5.66 -2.54
N ASN A 94 -16.21 -6.62 -1.72
CA ASN A 94 -16.87 -6.91 -0.45
C ASN A 94 -15.97 -6.41 0.69
N TYR A 95 -16.39 -5.37 1.41
CA TYR A 95 -15.63 -4.86 2.56
C TYR A 95 -15.46 -5.93 3.65
N GLY A 96 -14.30 -5.92 4.31
CA GLY A 96 -13.85 -6.96 5.23
C GLY A 96 -13.15 -8.14 4.54
N THR A 97 -13.14 -8.21 3.21
CA THR A 97 -12.44 -9.27 2.47
C THR A 97 -10.93 -9.15 2.62
N ARG A 98 -10.26 -10.27 2.85
CA ARG A 98 -8.80 -10.35 2.91
C ARG A 98 -8.22 -10.19 1.51
N LEU A 99 -7.12 -9.47 1.42
CA LEU A 99 -6.38 -9.36 0.17
C LEU A 99 -5.58 -10.63 -0.09
N GLU A 100 -5.36 -10.91 -1.37
CA GLU A 100 -4.59 -12.07 -1.81
C GLU A 100 -3.56 -11.70 -2.87
N LEU A 101 -2.71 -12.68 -3.17
CA LEU A 101 -1.79 -12.63 -4.29
C LEU A 101 -2.38 -13.36 -5.48
N ALA A 102 -2.13 -12.84 -6.69
CA ALA A 102 -2.57 -13.48 -7.91
C ALA A 102 -1.60 -13.29 -9.07
N GLU A 103 -1.80 -14.10 -10.11
CA GLU A 103 -1.10 -13.89 -11.38
C GLU A 103 -1.55 -12.56 -12.00
N PRO A 104 -0.62 -11.73 -12.50
CA PRO A 104 -0.98 -10.47 -13.15
C PRO A 104 -1.80 -10.76 -14.42
N ARG A 105 -2.99 -10.19 -14.50
CA ARG A 105 -3.88 -10.33 -15.65
C ARG A 105 -3.71 -9.18 -16.62
N ASN A 106 -4.05 -9.43 -17.89
CA ASN A 106 -4.03 -8.38 -18.90
C ASN A 106 -5.39 -7.66 -18.86
N GLU A 107 -5.45 -6.54 -18.16
CA GLU A 107 -6.70 -5.89 -17.77
C GLU A 107 -7.39 -5.06 -18.87
N ALA A 108 -7.36 -5.53 -20.11
CA ALA A 108 -8.15 -4.94 -21.20
C ALA A 108 -9.68 -5.09 -21.01
N ASN A 109 -10.13 -5.74 -19.93
CA ASN A 109 -11.49 -6.26 -19.75
C ASN A 109 -12.14 -5.88 -18.39
N ASP A 110 -11.94 -4.66 -17.88
CA ASP A 110 -12.65 -4.10 -16.70
C ASP A 110 -12.38 -4.78 -15.34
N ASP A 111 -11.43 -5.70 -15.23
CA ASP A 111 -11.08 -6.36 -13.96
C ASP A 111 -10.04 -5.55 -13.17
N LEU A 112 -10.47 -4.42 -12.63
CA LEU A 112 -9.61 -3.42 -11.95
C LEU A 112 -9.15 -3.86 -10.55
N THR A 113 -9.31 -5.13 -10.19
CA THR A 113 -9.09 -5.67 -8.83
C THR A 113 -7.62 -5.79 -8.46
N GLN A 114 -6.72 -5.77 -9.45
CA GLN A 114 -5.26 -5.77 -9.23
C GLN A 114 -4.65 -4.37 -9.40
N LEU A 115 -5.47 -3.36 -9.72
CA LEU A 115 -5.02 -1.98 -9.87
C LEU A 115 -5.19 -1.19 -8.59
N TRP A 116 -4.12 -0.50 -8.23
CA TRP A 116 -4.03 0.28 -7.01
C TRP A 116 -3.57 1.69 -7.32
N ASP A 117 -4.14 2.64 -6.58
CA ASP A 117 -3.67 4.02 -6.55
C ASP A 117 -3.49 4.46 -5.09
N TYR A 118 -2.80 5.58 -4.88
CA TYR A 118 -2.44 6.08 -3.57
C TYR A 118 -2.74 7.57 -3.43
N ASP A 119 -3.65 7.89 -2.51
CA ASP A 119 -3.87 9.26 -2.08
C ASP A 119 -2.85 9.63 -1.01
N GLY A 120 -1.78 10.32 -1.39
CA GLY A 120 -0.75 10.78 -0.47
C GLY A 120 -1.20 11.87 0.53
N GLY A 121 -2.36 12.51 0.30
CA GLY A 121 -2.95 13.44 1.25
C GLY A 121 -3.63 12.73 2.41
N ALA A 122 -4.37 11.65 2.13
CA ALA A 122 -5.01 10.80 3.14
C ALA A 122 -4.13 9.64 3.62
N GLN A 123 -3.05 9.34 2.91
CA GLN A 123 -2.20 8.15 3.09
C GLN A 123 -2.93 6.83 2.83
N HIS A 124 -3.89 6.84 1.90
CA HIS A 124 -4.73 5.68 1.59
C HIS A 124 -4.27 4.99 0.32
N LEU A 125 -4.11 3.67 0.37
CA LEU A 125 -4.07 2.82 -0.82
C LEU A 125 -5.49 2.34 -1.10
N PHE A 126 -5.97 2.51 -2.34
CA PHE A 126 -7.30 2.09 -2.75
C PHE A 126 -7.25 1.33 -4.08
N THR A 127 -8.20 0.42 -4.27
CA THR A 127 -8.33 -0.32 -5.53
C THR A 127 -9.11 0.49 -6.56
N LEU A 128 -8.79 0.35 -7.84
CA LEU A 128 -9.58 0.97 -8.91
C LEU A 128 -10.88 0.21 -9.22
N ALA A 129 -11.08 -0.99 -8.67
CA ALA A 129 -12.36 -1.72 -8.74
C ALA A 129 -13.49 -1.02 -7.96
N ASP A 130 -13.14 -0.31 -6.90
CA ASP A 130 -14.01 0.61 -6.15
C ASP A 130 -13.13 1.62 -5.42
N THR A 131 -13.14 2.88 -5.86
CA THR A 131 -12.29 3.93 -5.27
C THR A 131 -12.69 4.34 -3.85
N ASN A 132 -13.81 3.81 -3.33
CA ASN A 132 -14.17 3.93 -1.92
C ASN A 132 -13.66 2.74 -1.09
N ALA A 133 -12.93 1.81 -1.69
CA ALA A 133 -12.43 0.61 -1.05
C ALA A 133 -10.91 0.75 -0.79
N CYS A 134 -10.57 1.01 0.46
CA CYS A 134 -9.21 1.24 0.93
C CYS A 134 -8.63 -0.02 1.56
N LEU A 135 -7.32 -0.20 1.40
CA LEU A 135 -6.55 -1.15 2.17
C LEU A 135 -6.58 -0.76 3.66
N ALA A 136 -6.93 -1.72 4.52
CA ALA A 136 -6.95 -1.55 5.97
C ALA A 136 -6.20 -2.68 6.68
N ALA A 137 -5.50 -2.31 7.76
CA ALA A 137 -4.83 -3.23 8.64
C ALA A 137 -5.83 -3.78 9.66
N ASN A 138 -6.12 -5.09 9.60
CA ASN A 138 -6.89 -5.75 10.65
C ASN A 138 -5.94 -6.41 11.66
N SER A 139 -5.46 -5.61 12.61
CA SER A 139 -4.47 -6.04 13.61
C SER A 139 -4.96 -7.16 14.53
N SER A 140 -6.27 -7.31 14.72
CA SER A 140 -6.86 -8.38 15.53
C SER A 140 -6.67 -9.77 14.92
N VAL A 141 -6.56 -9.87 13.60
CA VAL A 141 -6.34 -11.14 12.88
C VAL A 141 -5.03 -11.15 12.09
N GLN A 142 -4.27 -10.06 12.09
CA GLN A 142 -3.00 -9.87 11.37
C GLN A 142 -3.11 -10.04 9.84
N TYR A 143 -4.24 -9.66 9.26
CA TYR A 143 -4.46 -9.65 7.81
C TYR A 143 -4.63 -8.23 7.27
N ALA A 144 -4.23 -8.05 6.02
CA ALA A 144 -4.67 -6.95 5.19
C ALA A 144 -6.06 -7.24 4.62
N ILE A 145 -6.96 -6.28 4.75
CA ILE A 145 -8.32 -6.35 4.20
C ILE A 145 -8.60 -5.13 3.33
N VAL A 146 -9.70 -5.19 2.59
CA VAL A 146 -10.32 -4.00 2.02
C VAL A 146 -11.46 -3.53 2.92
N ASP A 147 -11.58 -2.23 3.14
CA ASP A 147 -12.64 -1.61 3.94
C ASP A 147 -13.11 -0.30 3.27
N VAL A 148 -14.23 0.26 3.72
CA VAL A 148 -14.68 1.57 3.24
C VAL A 148 -13.64 2.61 3.63
N CYS A 149 -13.14 3.36 2.64
CA CYS A 149 -12.29 4.52 2.87
C CYS A 149 -12.98 5.50 3.82
N ASP A 150 -12.40 5.71 5.00
CA ASP A 150 -12.94 6.62 6.01
C ASP A 150 -12.17 7.95 6.04
N SER A 151 -12.59 8.87 6.90
CA SER A 151 -11.83 10.07 7.24
C SER A 151 -10.38 9.80 7.66
N GLN A 152 -9.55 10.83 7.59
CA GLN A 152 -8.10 10.78 7.89
C GLN A 152 -7.75 10.48 9.36
N ASP A 153 -8.71 10.13 10.21
CA ASP A 153 -8.43 9.78 11.61
C ASP A 153 -8.32 8.27 11.84
N ASN A 154 -8.55 7.45 10.80
CA ASN A 154 -8.40 6.00 10.88
C ASN A 154 -7.00 5.54 10.46
N TYR A 155 -6.09 5.51 11.44
CA TYR A 155 -4.70 5.11 11.24
C TYR A 155 -4.52 3.65 10.76
N SER A 156 -5.54 2.80 10.89
CA SER A 156 -5.50 1.43 10.34
C SER A 156 -5.56 1.42 8.80
N GLN A 157 -6.09 2.48 8.18
CA GLN A 157 -6.16 2.66 6.72
C GLN A 157 -5.02 3.53 6.17
N GLN A 158 -4.16 4.04 7.05
CA GLN A 158 -3.02 4.87 6.66
C GLN A 158 -1.77 4.03 6.46
N TRP A 159 -1.09 4.30 5.36
CA TRP A 159 0.09 3.56 4.93
C TRP A 159 1.20 4.51 4.52
N ARG A 160 2.43 4.15 4.90
CA ARG A 160 3.65 4.85 4.48
C ARG A 160 4.54 3.88 3.73
N PHE A 161 5.29 4.41 2.78
CA PHE A 161 6.29 3.64 2.05
C PHE A 161 7.68 3.85 2.64
N ILE A 162 8.41 2.75 2.81
CA ILE A 162 9.79 2.76 3.30
C ILE A 162 10.66 2.14 2.21
N SER A 163 11.53 2.93 1.59
CA SER A 163 12.45 2.44 0.55
C SER A 163 13.40 1.39 1.12
N VAL A 164 13.70 0.36 0.30
CA VAL A 164 14.71 -0.67 0.57
C VAL A 164 16.11 -0.16 0.23
#